data_AF-A0A1V3Q9Z7-F1
#
_entry.id   AF-A0A1V3Q9Z7-F1
#
_cell.length_a   1.000
_cell.length_b   1.000
_cell.length_c   1.000
_cell.angle_alpha   90.00
_cell.angle_beta   90.00
_cell.angle_gamma   90.00
#
_symmetry.space_group_name_H-M   'P 1'
#
loop_
_entity.id
_entity.type
_entity.pdbx_description
1 polymer ?
#
loop_
_entity_poly.entity_id
_entity_poly.type
_entity_poly.pdbx_seq_one_letter_code
_entity_poly.pdbx_strand_id
1 'polypeptide(L)'
;MPIKPPIDNAKLDRIVAEARRNAEQRELGYRERALKMYPWVCGRCAREFTRANLQELTVHHRNHDHDFNPPDGSNWELLCVYCHDNEHSRHIDHVRGGVMEVEDAPPATGNPFADLKAMLERGRK
;
A
#
# COMPACT_ATOMS: atom_id res chain seq x y z
N MET A 1 24.18 52.41 -1.73
CA MET A 1 23.82 51.05 -1.28
C MET A 1 22.30 50.93 -1.40
N PRO A 2 21.75 49.89 -2.05
CA PRO A 2 20.29 49.77 -2.14
C PRO A 2 19.73 49.44 -0.75
N ILE A 3 18.83 50.30 -0.27
CA ILE A 3 18.13 50.12 1.00
C ILE A 3 17.14 48.97 0.80
N LYS A 4 17.32 47.89 1.57
CA LYS A 4 16.41 46.74 1.54
C LYS A 4 15.06 47.18 2.14
N PRO A 5 13.94 47.02 1.43
CA PRO A 5 12.65 47.45 1.94
C PRO A 5 12.32 46.71 3.25
N PRO A 6 11.65 47.39 4.19
CA PRO A 6 11.27 46.79 5.47
C PRO A 6 10.30 45.61 5.24
N ILE A 7 10.41 44.59 6.10
CA ILE A 7 9.54 43.41 6.04
C ILE A 7 8.11 43.82 6.43
N ASP A 8 7.16 43.55 5.55
CA ASP A 8 5.74 43.70 5.83
C ASP A 8 5.24 42.50 6.66
N ASN A 9 5.19 42.69 7.98
CA ASN A 9 4.75 41.67 8.93
C ASN A 9 3.28 41.26 8.70
N ALA A 10 2.40 42.17 8.29
CA ALA A 10 0.98 41.86 8.05
C ALA A 10 0.80 40.94 6.83
N LYS A 11 1.60 41.14 5.78
CA LYS A 11 1.67 40.22 4.64
C LYS A 11 2.22 38.86 5.06
N LEU A 12 3.26 38.85 5.89
CA LEU A 12 3.88 37.62 6.39
C LEU A 12 2.88 36.79 7.20
N ASP A 13 2.16 37.41 8.14
CA ASP A 13 1.14 36.77 8.97
C ASP A 13 0.02 36.15 8.13
N ARG A 14 -0.42 36.84 7.09
CA ARG A 14 -1.44 36.33 6.16
C ARG A 14 -0.97 35.07 5.44
N ILE A 15 0.27 35.07 4.96
CA ILE A 15 0.88 33.92 4.27
C ILE A 15 1.01 32.73 5.23
N VAL A 16 1.47 32.96 6.46
CA VAL A 16 1.60 31.90 7.47
C VAL A 16 0.24 31.32 7.85
N ALA A 17 -0.77 32.17 8.08
CA ALA A 17 -2.12 31.73 8.41
C ALA A 17 -2.76 30.93 7.26
N GLU A 18 -2.55 31.36 6.02
CA GLU A 18 -3.02 30.62 4.83
C GLU A 18 -2.32 29.28 4.67
N ALA A 19 -1.00 29.23 4.87
CA ALA A 19 -0.24 27.98 4.83
C ALA A 19 -0.72 26.98 5.90
N ARG A 20 -1.07 27.44 7.11
CA ARG A 20 -1.65 26.61 8.17
C ARG A 20 -3.04 26.09 7.80
N ARG A 21 -3.94 26.96 7.32
CA ARG A 21 -5.28 26.54 6.86
C ARG A 21 -5.20 25.52 5.72
N ASN A 22 -4.30 25.71 4.77
CA ASN A 22 -4.10 24.77 3.66
C ASN A 22 -3.47 23.45 4.13
N ALA A 23 -2.62 23.48 5.16
CA ALA A 23 -2.15 22.26 5.81
C ALA A 23 -3.31 21.54 6.50
N GLU A 24 -4.08 22.22 7.35
CA GLU A 24 -5.25 21.68 8.05
C GLU A 24 -6.30 21.09 7.11
N GLN A 25 -6.58 21.73 5.98
CA GLN A 25 -7.50 21.18 4.97
C GLN A 25 -6.99 19.89 4.32
N ARG A 26 -5.67 19.77 4.08
CA ARG A 26 -5.07 18.51 3.61
C ARG A 26 -5.13 17.44 4.69
N GLU A 27 -4.93 17.81 5.95
CA GLU A 27 -4.98 16.93 7.12
C GLU A 27 -6.36 16.30 7.38
N LEU A 28 -7.44 16.84 6.78
CA LEU A 28 -8.77 16.25 6.84
C LEU A 28 -8.88 14.96 6.02
N GLY A 29 -8.00 14.76 5.04
CA GLY A 29 -7.97 13.54 4.24
C GLY A 29 -7.70 12.30 5.10
N TYR A 30 -8.37 11.18 4.79
CA TYR A 30 -8.06 9.89 5.43
C TYR A 30 -6.60 9.47 5.16
N ARG A 31 -6.02 9.91 4.02
CA ARG A 31 -4.65 9.62 3.64
C ARG A 31 -3.64 10.23 4.61
N GLU A 32 -3.76 11.52 4.87
CA GLU A 32 -2.86 12.27 5.75
C GLU A 32 -2.95 11.74 7.18
N ARG A 33 -4.17 11.43 7.63
CA ARG A 33 -4.41 10.76 8.92
C ARG A 33 -3.72 9.40 9.00
N ALA A 34 -3.88 8.54 8.00
CA ALA A 34 -3.22 7.24 7.96
C ALA A 34 -1.68 7.36 7.98
N LEU A 35 -1.12 8.28 7.19
CA LEU A 35 0.34 8.51 7.11
C LEU A 35 0.95 9.05 8.42
N LYS A 36 0.13 9.60 9.33
CA LYS A 36 0.54 10.00 10.68
C LYS A 36 0.42 8.88 11.71
N MET A 37 -0.56 7.99 11.56
CA MET A 37 -0.82 6.90 12.50
C MET A 37 0.08 5.69 12.24
N TYR A 38 0.42 5.42 10.99
CA TYR A 38 1.13 4.21 10.59
C TYR A 38 2.57 4.47 10.16
N PRO A 39 3.47 3.49 10.36
CA PRO A 39 4.82 3.57 9.83
C PRO A 39 4.79 3.62 8.29
N TRP A 40 5.76 4.31 7.68
CA TRP A 40 5.88 4.42 6.22
C TRP A 40 6.46 3.14 5.61
N VAL A 41 5.76 2.03 5.80
CA VAL A 41 6.15 0.69 5.39
C VAL A 41 4.94 0.01 4.78
N CYS A 42 5.13 -0.69 3.65
CA CYS A 42 4.07 -1.46 3.04
C CYS A 42 3.73 -2.69 3.91
N GLY A 43 2.46 -2.84 4.30
CA GLY A 43 1.98 -3.96 5.11
C GLY A 43 2.00 -5.34 4.43
N ARG A 44 2.34 -5.42 3.13
CA ARG A 44 2.38 -6.69 2.37
C ARG A 44 3.80 -7.11 2.00
N CYS A 45 4.61 -6.20 1.44
CA CYS A 45 5.97 -6.52 0.98
C CYS A 45 7.08 -5.95 1.88
N ALA A 46 6.72 -5.26 2.98
CA ALA A 46 7.65 -4.63 3.91
C ALA A 46 8.61 -3.59 3.29
N ARG A 47 8.34 -3.12 2.06
CA ARG A 47 9.08 -2.01 1.45
C ARG A 47 8.91 -0.75 2.30
N GLU A 48 10.02 -0.12 2.65
CA GLU A 48 10.06 1.14 3.38
C GLU A 48 9.99 2.34 2.43
N PHE A 49 9.39 3.42 2.93
CA PHE A 49 9.20 4.67 2.21
C PHE A 49 9.82 5.83 2.96
N THR A 50 10.33 6.77 2.19
CA THR A 50 10.88 8.03 2.65
C THR A 50 10.04 9.17 2.11
N ARG A 51 10.32 10.39 2.56
CA ARG A 51 9.65 11.58 2.04
C ARG A 51 9.76 11.74 0.51
N ALA A 52 10.83 11.20 -0.10
CA ALA A 52 11.07 11.28 -1.54
C ALA A 52 10.13 10.38 -2.38
N ASN A 53 9.64 9.28 -1.80
CA ASN A 53 8.80 8.31 -2.52
C ASN A 53 7.47 8.01 -1.81
N LEU A 54 7.09 8.79 -0.79
CA LEU A 54 5.86 8.60 0.00
C LEU A 54 4.57 8.62 -0.83
N GLN A 55 4.59 9.27 -2.00
CA GLN A 55 3.48 9.26 -2.95
C GLN A 55 3.12 7.84 -3.45
N GLU A 56 4.09 6.90 -3.44
CA GLU A 56 3.89 5.51 -3.82
C GLU A 56 3.27 4.65 -2.69
N LEU A 57 3.16 5.19 -1.47
CA LEU A 57 2.49 4.53 -0.34
C LEU A 57 1.05 5.01 -0.27
N THR A 58 0.10 4.11 -0.45
CA THR A 58 -1.34 4.41 -0.55
C THR A 58 -2.12 3.80 0.61
N VAL A 59 -3.26 4.42 0.94
CA VAL A 59 -4.22 3.85 1.90
C VAL A 59 -5.11 2.88 1.16
N HIS A 60 -5.20 1.66 1.67
CA HIS A 60 -6.17 0.65 1.28
C HIS A 60 -7.23 0.51 2.38
N HIS A 61 -8.49 0.41 2.00
CA HIS A 61 -9.62 0.19 2.91
C HIS A 61 -9.88 -1.32 3.05
N ARG A 62 -9.66 -1.88 4.24
CA ARG A 62 -9.73 -3.33 4.50
C ARG A 62 -11.10 -3.93 4.14
N ASN A 63 -12.17 -3.20 4.43
CA ASN A 63 -13.54 -3.61 4.10
C ASN A 63 -13.98 -3.20 2.67
N HIS A 64 -13.11 -2.57 1.88
CA HIS A 64 -13.37 -2.06 0.52
C HIS A 64 -14.42 -0.94 0.44
N ASP A 65 -14.88 -0.40 1.58
CA ASP A 65 -15.77 0.76 1.66
C ASP A 65 -14.93 2.03 1.90
N HIS A 66 -14.85 2.88 0.88
CA HIS A 66 -14.09 4.13 0.91
C HIS A 66 -14.75 5.24 1.73
N ASP A 67 -16.03 5.11 2.08
CA ASP A 67 -16.76 6.07 2.90
C ASP A 67 -16.63 5.75 4.40
N PHE A 68 -16.39 4.48 4.75
CA PHE A 68 -16.14 4.05 6.13
C PHE A 68 -14.72 4.41 6.61
N ASN A 69 -14.57 5.59 7.22
CA ASN A 69 -13.30 6.17 7.66
C ASN A 69 -13.25 6.38 9.19
N PRO A 70 -13.15 5.32 9.99
CA PRO A 70 -13.14 5.44 11.44
C PRO A 70 -11.89 6.21 11.91
N PRO A 71 -12.00 7.08 12.93
CA PRO A 71 -10.92 7.98 13.34
C PRO A 71 -9.72 7.27 13.97
N ASP A 72 -9.88 6.01 14.39
CA ASP A 72 -8.82 5.14 14.91
C ASP A 72 -8.01 4.46 13.80
N GLY A 73 -8.40 4.65 12.54
CA GLY A 73 -7.77 4.04 11.37
C GLY A 73 -8.01 2.54 11.23
N SER A 74 -8.87 1.92 12.04
CA SER A 74 -9.08 0.45 12.05
C SER A 74 -9.45 -0.16 10.70
N ASN A 75 -10.01 0.63 9.78
CA ASN A 75 -10.32 0.21 8.40
C ASN A 75 -9.17 0.42 7.39
N TRP A 76 -8.02 0.95 7.79
CA TRP A 76 -6.95 1.32 6.87
C TRP A 76 -5.77 0.34 6.94
N GLU A 77 -5.06 0.23 5.83
CA GLU A 77 -3.70 -0.31 5.76
C GLU A 77 -2.86 0.46 4.74
N LEU A 78 -1.56 0.60 4.98
CA LEU A 78 -0.65 1.27 4.03
C LEU A 78 0.01 0.24 3.11
N LEU A 79 -0.24 0.37 1.80
CA LEU A 79 0.28 -0.51 0.76
C LEU A 79 1.06 0.29 -0.28
N CYS A 80 2.13 -0.29 -0.84
CA CYS A 80 2.71 0.27 -2.05
C CYS A 80 1.73 0.13 -3.22
N VAL A 81 1.83 0.99 -4.23
CA VAL A 81 0.95 0.95 -5.42
C VAL A 81 0.77 -0.46 -6.00
N TYR A 82 1.86 -1.24 -6.10
CA TYR A 82 1.80 -2.60 -6.64
C TYR A 82 1.03 -3.57 -5.74
N CYS A 83 1.26 -3.54 -4.43
CA CYS A 83 0.55 -4.39 -3.49
C CYS A 83 -0.92 -3.98 -3.36
N HIS A 84 -1.21 -2.69 -3.52
CA HIS A 84 -2.57 -2.17 -3.51
C HIS A 84 -3.37 -2.69 -4.70
N ASP A 85 -2.86 -2.52 -5.92
CA ASP A 85 -3.52 -3.00 -7.13
C ASP A 85 -3.71 -4.52 -7.15
N ASN A 86 -2.72 -5.25 -6.63
CA ASN A 86 -2.82 -6.71 -6.50
C ASN A 86 -3.90 -7.13 -5.49
N GLU A 87 -4.10 -6.40 -4.39
CA GLU A 87 -5.18 -6.71 -3.43
C GLU A 87 -6.56 -6.49 -4.07
N HIS A 88 -6.73 -5.37 -4.80
CA HIS A 88 -7.96 -5.12 -5.57
C HIS A 88 -8.21 -6.22 -6.60
N SER A 89 -7.16 -6.67 -7.29
CA SER A 89 -7.26 -7.74 -8.29
C SER A 89 -7.70 -9.06 -7.64
N ARG A 90 -7.07 -9.45 -6.51
CA ARG A 90 -7.47 -10.63 -5.73
C ARG A 90 -8.92 -10.55 -5.25
N HIS A 91 -9.35 -9.38 -4.78
CA HIS A 91 -10.74 -9.19 -4.37
C HIS A 91 -11.70 -9.42 -5.54
N ILE A 92 -11.41 -8.84 -6.71
CA ILE A 92 -12.20 -9.04 -7.93
C ILE A 92 -12.23 -10.52 -8.32
N ASP A 93 -11.10 -11.21 -8.29
CA ASP A 93 -11.01 -12.64 -8.63
C ASP A 93 -11.83 -13.50 -7.65
N HIS A 94 -11.77 -13.20 -6.34
CA HIS A 94 -12.58 -13.89 -5.35
C HIS A 94 -14.08 -13.65 -5.54
N VAL A 95 -14.50 -12.41 -5.78
CA VAL A 95 -15.91 -12.04 -5.97
C VAL A 95 -16.48 -12.58 -7.28
N ARG A 96 -15.70 -12.56 -8.36
CA ARG A 96 -16.11 -13.10 -9.67
C ARG A 96 -16.06 -14.62 -9.74
N GLY A 97 -15.58 -15.27 -8.67
CA GLY A 97 -15.36 -16.70 -8.65
C GLY A 97 -14.14 -17.04 -9.51
N GLY A 98 -12.97 -17.08 -8.88
CA GLY A 98 -11.76 -17.70 -9.43
C GLY A 98 -11.93 -19.20 -9.59
N VAL A 99 -12.91 -19.61 -10.37
CA VAL A 99 -12.96 -20.88 -11.05
C VAL A 99 -12.44 -20.58 -12.45
N MET A 100 -11.12 -20.70 -12.61
CA MET A 100 -10.70 -21.41 -13.81
C MET A 100 -11.43 -22.74 -13.71
N GLU A 101 -12.38 -22.96 -14.61
CA GLU A 101 -13.03 -24.25 -14.76
C GLU A 101 -11.89 -25.26 -14.83
N VAL A 102 -11.72 -26.05 -13.76
CA VAL A 102 -10.76 -27.13 -13.78
C VAL A 102 -11.44 -28.14 -14.68
N GLU A 103 -11.16 -28.07 -15.97
CA GLU A 103 -11.53 -29.17 -16.88
C GLU A 103 -11.07 -30.45 -16.18
N ASP A 104 -11.93 -31.47 -16.16
CA ASP A 104 -11.60 -32.81 -15.66
C ASP A 104 -10.45 -33.38 -16.50
N ALA A 105 -9.24 -32.91 -16.20
CA ALA A 105 -8.04 -33.32 -16.87
C ALA A 105 -7.78 -34.77 -16.45
N PRO A 106 -7.45 -35.66 -17.40
CA PRO A 106 -7.11 -37.03 -17.05
C PRO A 106 -6.00 -37.03 -16.00
N PRO A 107 -6.06 -37.92 -15.00
CA PRO A 107 -5.07 -37.97 -13.94
C PRO A 107 -3.67 -38.08 -14.54
N ALA A 108 -2.75 -37.27 -14.02
CA ALA A 108 -1.37 -37.24 -14.49
C ALA A 108 -0.75 -38.65 -14.36
N THR A 109 -0.31 -39.22 -15.47
CA THR A 109 0.35 -40.54 -15.52
C THR A 109 1.85 -40.46 -15.25
N GLY A 110 2.40 -39.25 -15.14
CA GLY A 110 3.81 -39.02 -14.88
C GLY A 110 4.18 -39.32 -13.43
N ASN A 111 5.16 -40.19 -13.22
CA ASN A 111 5.82 -40.39 -11.92
C ASN A 111 7.24 -39.77 -11.97
N PRO A 112 7.37 -38.43 -11.80
CA PRO A 112 8.65 -37.73 -11.95
C PRO A 112 9.67 -38.11 -10.86
N PHE A 113 9.23 -38.77 -9.79
CA PHE A 113 10.06 -39.21 -8.67
C PHE A 113 10.19 -40.74 -8.60
N ALA A 114 9.84 -41.47 -9.66
CA ALA A 114 9.92 -42.93 -9.68
C ALA A 114 11.31 -43.46 -9.28
N ASP A 115 12.37 -42.75 -9.65
CA ASP A 115 13.76 -43.14 -9.37
C ASP A 115 14.41 -42.32 -8.23
N LEU A 116 13.64 -41.46 -7.55
CA LEU A 116 14.17 -40.57 -6.52
C LEU A 116 14.83 -41.37 -5.37
N LYS A 117 14.23 -42.49 -4.97
CA LYS A 117 14.79 -43.35 -3.91
C LYS A 117 16.16 -43.91 -4.30
N ALA A 118 16.31 -44.40 -5.52
CA ALA A 118 17.59 -44.94 -6.00
C ALA A 118 18.65 -43.85 -6.12
N MET A 119 18.26 -42.64 -6.52
CA MET A 119 19.16 -41.48 -6.55
C MET A 119 19.65 -41.09 -5.14
N LEU A 120 18.77 -41.07 -4.14
CA LEU A 120 19.13 -40.79 -2.75
C LEU A 120 20.06 -41.86 -2.16
N GLU A 121 19.87 -43.13 -2.51
CA GLU A 121 20.73 -44.23 -2.06
C GLU A 121 22.12 -44.19 -2.73
N ARG A 122 22.21 -43.78 -4.01
CA ARG A 122 23.50 -43.56 -4.70
C ARG A 122 24.29 -42.39 -4.11
N GLY A 123 23.61 -41.35 -3.63
CA GLY A 123 24.23 -40.17 -3.02
C GLY A 123 24.73 -40.34 -1.58
N ARG A 124 24.48 -41.50 -0.95
CA ARG A 124 24.91 -41.81 0.43
C ARG A 124 26.29 -42.50 0.52
N LYS A 125 27.17 -42.27 -0.47
CA LYS A 125 28.56 -42.73 -0.45
C LYS A 125 29.51 -41.66 0.07
#